data_AF-A0A431VXX1-F1
#
_entry.id   AF-A0A431VXX1-F1
#
_cell.length_a   1.000
_cell.length_b   1.000
_cell.length_c   1.000
_cell.angle_alpha   90.00
_cell.angle_beta   90.00
_cell.angle_gamma   90.00
#
_symmetry.space_group_name_H-M   'P 1'
#
loop_
_entity.id
_entity.type
_entity.pdbx_description
1 polymer ?
#
loop_
_entity_poly.entity_id
_entity_poly.type
_entity_poly.pdbx_seq_one_letter_code
_entity_poly.pdbx_strand_id
1 'polypeptide(L)'
;MYPSKTYKVRPLYSVLYQVCSELLSDKKNILLKSLLIQQLGVDRTQELSLFSFNQLITKMVHDLKGNLDRSSYPEVKDNVFNQDRFKSILTEFTDLHGPSSVLTHITFRVEEEVVNTIAALKHKTLGDVIELAIANYIVSCEDDIYKLILQALYSYQE
;
A
#
# COMPACT_ATOMS: atom_id res chain seq x y z
N MET A 1 -5.57 15.87 16.76
CA MET A 1 -4.77 15.61 15.53
C MET A 1 -3.56 14.80 15.94
N TYR A 2 -3.38 13.59 15.41
CA TYR A 2 -2.28 12.71 15.83
C TYR A 2 -0.91 13.25 15.37
N PRO A 3 0.18 12.96 16.12
CA PRO A 3 1.53 13.35 15.71
C PRO A 3 1.91 12.65 14.41
N SER A 4 2.70 13.35 13.59
CA SER A 4 3.25 12.78 12.36
C SER A 4 4.28 11.70 12.68
N LYS A 5 4.21 10.56 11.98
CA LYS A 5 5.19 9.48 12.06
C LYS A 5 5.75 9.21 10.68
N THR A 6 7.06 9.06 10.60
CA THR A 6 7.80 8.89 9.35
C THR A 6 8.61 7.59 9.41
N TYR A 7 8.50 6.78 8.37
CA TYR A 7 9.18 5.49 8.25
C TYR A 7 10.00 5.45 6.96
N LYS A 8 11.21 4.88 7.04
CA LYS A 8 12.06 4.65 5.88
C LYS A 8 11.68 3.34 5.21
N VAL A 9 11.43 3.37 3.91
CA VAL A 9 11.01 2.21 3.10
C VAL A 9 11.72 2.23 1.74
N ARG A 10 11.70 1.11 1.02
CA ARG A 10 12.15 1.05 -0.37
C ARG A 10 11.21 1.84 -1.29
N PRO A 11 11.71 2.45 -2.39
CA PRO A 11 10.95 3.35 -3.26
C PRO A 11 9.62 2.78 -3.73
N LEU A 12 9.62 1.51 -4.18
CA LEU A 12 8.43 0.80 -4.64
C LEU A 12 7.25 0.94 -3.65
N TYR A 13 7.49 0.73 -2.36
CA TYR A 13 6.42 0.76 -1.37
C TYR A 13 5.90 2.17 -1.10
N SER A 14 6.75 3.18 -1.23
CA SER A 14 6.32 4.58 -1.17
C SER A 14 5.38 4.91 -2.33
N VAL A 15 5.75 4.50 -3.55
CA VAL A 15 4.92 4.69 -4.75
C VAL A 15 3.61 3.92 -4.63
N LEU A 16 3.67 2.62 -4.29
CA LEU A 16 2.48 1.80 -4.08
C LEU A 16 1.53 2.40 -3.04
N TYR A 17 2.07 2.86 -1.92
CA TYR A 17 1.26 3.48 -0.88
C TYR A 17 0.60 4.77 -1.37
N GLN A 18 1.35 5.62 -2.09
CA GLN A 18 0.79 6.84 -2.68
C GLN A 18 -0.33 6.50 -3.67
N VAL A 19 -0.08 5.60 -4.62
CA VAL A 19 -1.06 5.15 -5.62
C VAL A 19 -2.33 4.62 -4.95
N CYS A 20 -2.20 3.70 -3.99
CA CYS A 20 -3.34 3.19 -3.24
C CYS A 20 -4.08 4.33 -2.51
N SER A 21 -3.34 5.27 -1.92
CA SER A 21 -3.96 6.37 -1.19
C SER A 21 -4.75 7.32 -2.08
N GLU A 22 -4.30 7.57 -3.31
CA GLU A 22 -5.00 8.39 -4.29
C GLU A 22 -6.24 7.66 -4.85
N LEU A 23 -6.08 6.39 -5.22
CA LEU A 23 -7.14 5.54 -5.75
C LEU A 23 -8.27 5.29 -4.74
N LEU A 24 -7.97 5.23 -3.45
CA LEU A 24 -8.93 4.89 -2.40
C LEU A 24 -9.39 6.12 -1.59
N SER A 25 -8.84 7.31 -1.89
CA SER A 25 -9.18 8.54 -1.17
C SER A 25 -10.65 8.87 -1.28
N ASP A 26 -11.25 9.37 -0.21
CA ASP A 26 -12.56 10.03 -0.22
C ASP A 26 -12.52 11.40 -0.95
N LYS A 27 -11.33 12.00 -1.09
CA LYS A 27 -11.09 13.34 -1.65
C LYS A 27 -10.38 13.27 -3.00
N LYS A 28 -10.87 12.44 -3.91
CA LYS A 28 -10.34 12.35 -5.28
C LYS A 28 -10.54 13.67 -6.01
N ASN A 29 -9.53 14.07 -6.79
CA ASN A 29 -9.71 15.18 -7.73
C ASN A 29 -10.74 14.80 -8.81
N ILE A 30 -11.32 15.81 -9.47
CA ILE A 30 -12.40 15.61 -10.44
C ILE A 30 -11.96 14.73 -11.62
N LEU A 31 -10.73 14.91 -12.11
CA LEU A 31 -10.20 14.14 -13.24
C LEU A 31 -10.06 12.65 -12.91
N LEU A 32 -9.43 12.33 -11.78
CA LEU A 32 -9.29 10.96 -11.30
C LEU A 32 -10.66 10.32 -11.07
N LYS A 33 -11.59 11.06 -10.45
CA LYS A 33 -12.96 10.57 -10.25
C LYS A 33 -13.66 10.28 -11.57
N SER A 34 -13.53 11.16 -12.57
CA SER A 34 -14.10 10.94 -13.90
C SER A 34 -13.49 9.72 -14.61
N LEU A 35 -12.17 9.53 -14.52
CA LEU A 35 -11.49 8.37 -15.10
C LEU A 35 -11.94 7.06 -14.45
N LEU A 36 -12.04 7.02 -13.12
CA LEU A 36 -12.53 5.84 -12.40
C LEU A 36 -13.99 5.53 -12.75
N ILE A 37 -14.85 6.53 -12.91
CA ILE A 37 -16.24 6.34 -13.36
C ILE A 37 -16.28 5.72 -14.76
N GLN A 38 -15.40 6.16 -15.66
CA GLN A 38 -15.32 5.60 -17.01
C GLN A 38 -14.86 4.14 -17.00
N GLN A 39 -13.96 3.76 -16.10
CA GLN A 39 -13.40 2.40 -16.04
C GLN A 39 -14.24 1.41 -15.23
N LEU A 40 -14.87 1.85 -14.14
CA LEU A 40 -15.53 0.99 -13.16
C LEU A 40 -17.04 1.25 -13.02
N GLY A 41 -17.53 2.34 -13.59
CA GLY A 41 -18.89 2.82 -13.36
C GLY A 41 -19.02 3.70 -12.12
N VAL A 42 -20.18 4.38 -12.03
CA VAL A 42 -20.47 5.36 -10.98
C VAL A 42 -20.54 4.69 -9.60
N ASP A 43 -21.29 3.60 -9.50
CA ASP A 43 -21.57 2.92 -8.22
C ASP A 43 -20.28 2.39 -7.60
N ARG A 44 -19.48 1.68 -8.41
CA ARG A 44 -18.20 1.12 -7.95
C ARG A 44 -17.19 2.21 -7.55
N THR A 45 -17.16 3.34 -8.26
CA THR A 45 -16.28 4.47 -7.89
C THR A 45 -16.66 5.08 -6.55
N GLN A 46 -17.95 5.14 -6.23
CA GLN A 46 -18.41 5.58 -4.91
C GLN A 46 -18.01 4.57 -3.84
N GLU A 47 -18.20 3.27 -4.10
CA GLU A 47 -17.78 2.20 -3.20
C GLU A 47 -16.28 2.16 -2.92
N LEU A 48 -15.42 2.63 -3.84
CA LEU A 48 -13.96 2.68 -3.64
C LEU A 48 -13.50 3.89 -2.82
N SER A 49 -14.36 4.86 -2.57
CA SER A 49 -14.02 6.08 -1.83
C SER A 49 -14.13 5.84 -0.32
N LEU A 50 -13.31 4.91 0.18
CA LEU A 50 -13.49 4.27 1.48
C LEU A 50 -12.62 4.86 2.59
N PHE A 51 -11.47 5.45 2.25
CA PHE A 51 -10.44 5.74 3.23
C PHE A 51 -9.87 7.14 3.06
N SER A 52 -9.71 7.85 4.17
CA SER A 52 -8.71 8.91 4.25
C SER A 52 -7.30 8.27 4.25
N PHE A 53 -6.30 9.01 3.76
CA PHE A 53 -4.90 8.55 3.69
C PHE A 53 -4.41 7.83 4.96
N ASN A 54 -4.74 8.36 6.15
CA ASN A 54 -4.32 7.76 7.42
C ASN A 54 -5.09 6.47 7.77
N GLN A 55 -6.34 6.33 7.32
CA GLN A 55 -7.13 5.11 7.57
C GLN A 55 -6.62 3.94 6.73
N LEU A 56 -6.07 4.20 5.53
CA LEU A 56 -5.52 3.16 4.68
C LEU A 56 -4.37 2.43 5.36
N ILE A 57 -3.38 3.16 5.88
CA ILE A 57 -2.25 2.52 6.57
C ILE A 57 -2.69 1.80 7.85
N THR A 58 -3.64 2.35 8.60
CA THR A 58 -4.23 1.68 9.76
C THR A 58 -4.83 0.33 9.34
N LYS A 59 -5.63 0.32 8.26
CA LYS A 59 -6.19 -0.93 7.70
C LYS A 59 -5.09 -1.91 7.29
N MET A 60 -4.08 -1.46 6.52
CA MET A 60 -2.99 -2.32 6.06
C MET A 60 -2.23 -2.97 7.24
N VAL A 61 -1.96 -2.21 8.30
CA VAL A 61 -1.28 -2.70 9.51
C VAL A 61 -2.16 -3.69 10.27
N HIS A 62 -3.45 -3.42 10.42
CA HIS A 62 -4.37 -4.36 11.07
C HIS A 62 -4.57 -5.65 10.28
N ASP A 63 -4.70 -5.57 8.95
CA ASP A 63 -4.81 -6.73 8.07
C ASP A 63 -3.53 -7.59 8.16
N LEU A 64 -2.34 -6.95 8.18
CA LEU A 64 -1.08 -7.66 8.42
C LEU A 64 -1.04 -8.33 9.79
N LYS A 65 -1.44 -7.62 10.85
CA LYS A 65 -1.51 -8.18 12.21
C LYS A 65 -2.39 -9.42 12.24
N GLY A 66 -3.58 -9.36 11.66
CA GLY A 66 -4.51 -10.49 11.59
C GLY A 66 -3.94 -11.72 10.87
N ASN A 67 -3.10 -11.51 9.85
CA ASN A 67 -2.36 -12.60 9.20
C ASN A 67 -1.24 -13.16 10.09
N LEU A 68 -0.52 -12.30 10.81
CA LEU A 68 0.55 -12.68 11.73
C LEU A 68 0.05 -13.36 13.02
N ASP A 69 -1.21 -13.11 13.40
CA ASP A 69 -1.84 -13.83 14.51
C ASP A 69 -2.08 -15.32 14.15
N ARG A 70 -2.03 -15.67 12.86
CA ARG A 70 -2.29 -17.03 12.34
C ARG A 70 -1.07 -17.70 11.73
N SER A 71 0.02 -16.98 11.53
CA SER A 71 1.22 -17.45 10.83
C SER A 71 2.43 -16.64 11.27
N SER A 72 3.63 -17.22 11.14
CA SER A 72 4.84 -16.50 11.52
C SER A 72 5.19 -15.38 10.54
N TYR A 73 5.99 -14.41 10.99
CA TYR A 73 6.44 -13.31 10.14
C TYR A 73 7.19 -13.77 8.88
N PRO A 74 8.13 -14.73 8.95
CA PRO A 74 8.77 -15.28 7.75
C PRO A 74 7.78 -15.93 6.78
N GLU A 75 6.79 -16.68 7.28
CA GLU A 75 5.79 -17.35 6.43
C GLU A 75 4.90 -16.34 5.72
N VAL A 76 4.36 -15.33 6.42
CA VAL A 76 3.55 -14.28 5.78
C VAL A 76 4.38 -13.55 4.72
N LYS A 77 5.63 -13.23 5.06
CA LYS A 77 6.56 -12.60 4.14
C LYS A 77 6.75 -13.46 2.88
N ASP A 78 7.14 -14.70 3.03
CA ASP A 78 7.40 -15.60 1.90
C ASP A 78 6.14 -15.82 1.07
N ASN A 79 4.98 -15.96 1.70
CA ASN A 79 3.70 -16.08 0.99
C ASN A 79 3.45 -14.85 0.12
N VAL A 80 3.58 -13.64 0.67
CA VAL A 80 3.35 -12.38 -0.08
C VAL A 80 4.34 -12.23 -1.23
N PHE A 81 5.63 -12.42 -0.99
CA PHE A 81 6.66 -12.26 -2.02
C PHE A 81 6.61 -13.34 -3.11
N ASN A 82 5.99 -14.49 -2.84
CA ASN A 82 5.79 -15.55 -3.82
C ASN A 82 4.51 -15.41 -4.67
N GLN A 83 3.59 -14.50 -4.31
CA GLN A 83 2.38 -14.25 -5.10
C GLN A 83 2.70 -13.60 -6.44
N ASP A 84 2.05 -14.09 -7.51
CA ASP A 84 2.26 -13.58 -8.87
C ASP A 84 1.93 -12.10 -9.00
N ARG A 85 0.92 -11.62 -8.25
CA ARG A 85 0.57 -10.19 -8.20
C ARG A 85 1.73 -9.31 -7.74
N PHE A 86 2.37 -9.71 -6.64
CA PHE A 86 3.47 -8.93 -6.11
C PHE A 86 4.72 -9.03 -6.99
N LYS A 87 5.01 -10.22 -7.53
CA LYS A 87 6.10 -10.43 -8.50
C LYS A 87 5.93 -9.57 -9.74
N SER A 88 4.71 -9.46 -10.26
CA SER A 88 4.40 -8.63 -11.43
C SER A 88 4.71 -7.16 -11.15
N ILE A 89 4.17 -6.61 -10.05
CA ILE A 89 4.45 -5.23 -9.63
C ILE A 89 5.95 -4.98 -9.44
N LEU A 90 6.66 -5.91 -8.80
CA LEU A 90 8.09 -5.79 -8.57
C LEU A 90 8.87 -5.76 -9.90
N THR A 91 8.49 -6.61 -10.85
CA THR A 91 9.12 -6.68 -12.18
C THR A 91 8.89 -5.38 -12.93
N GLU A 92 7.64 -4.95 -13.09
CA GLU A 92 7.29 -3.72 -13.81
C GLU A 92 7.98 -2.48 -13.20
N PHE A 93 7.98 -2.36 -11.87
CA PHE A 93 8.65 -1.23 -11.22
C PHE A 93 10.17 -1.25 -11.45
N THR A 94 10.78 -2.44 -11.39
CA THR A 94 12.23 -2.58 -11.63
C THR A 94 12.57 -2.29 -13.09
N ASP A 95 11.73 -2.67 -14.03
CA ASP A 95 11.93 -2.40 -15.46
C ASP A 95 11.78 -0.90 -15.78
N LEU A 96 10.85 -0.20 -15.12
CA LEU A 96 10.61 1.23 -15.32
C LEU A 96 11.66 2.12 -14.64
N HIS A 97 12.09 1.80 -13.42
CA HIS A 97 12.92 2.70 -12.60
C HIS A 97 14.33 2.17 -12.35
N GLY A 98 14.62 0.94 -12.75
CA GLY A 98 15.84 0.25 -12.39
C GLY A 98 15.91 -0.18 -10.92
N PRO A 99 16.93 -0.97 -10.55
CA PRO A 99 17.16 -1.33 -9.17
C PRO A 99 17.65 -0.12 -8.37
N SER A 100 16.92 0.26 -7.31
CA SER A 100 17.35 1.31 -6.38
C SER A 100 17.45 0.78 -4.95
N SER A 101 18.58 1.07 -4.30
CA SER A 101 18.82 0.78 -2.88
C SER A 101 18.58 1.99 -1.97
N VAL A 102 18.24 3.15 -2.54
CA VAL A 102 18.04 4.38 -1.76
C VAL A 102 16.67 4.33 -1.10
N LEU A 103 16.65 4.38 0.24
CA LEU A 103 15.41 4.39 1.00
C LEU A 103 14.71 5.75 0.88
N THR A 104 13.40 5.72 0.71
CA THR A 104 12.50 6.87 0.72
C THR A 104 11.71 6.90 2.04
N HIS A 105 10.82 7.89 2.20
CA HIS A 105 10.07 8.08 3.42
C HIS A 105 8.57 8.07 3.16
N ILE A 106 7.83 7.32 3.96
CA ILE A 106 6.37 7.44 4.08
C ILE A 106 6.07 8.17 5.39
N THR A 107 5.20 9.18 5.32
CA THR A 107 4.77 9.96 6.48
C THR A 107 3.25 9.94 6.62
N PHE A 108 2.73 9.57 7.79
CA PHE A 108 1.30 9.55 8.09
C PHE A 108 1.02 9.93 9.55
N ARG A 109 -0.25 10.21 9.87
CA ARG A 109 -0.73 10.58 11.21
C ARG A 109 -1.77 9.56 11.68
N VAL A 110 -1.38 8.66 12.56
CA VAL A 110 -2.23 7.56 13.06
C VAL A 110 -2.29 7.55 14.58
N GLU A 111 -3.28 6.82 15.09
CA GLU A 111 -3.43 6.56 16.52
C GLU A 111 -2.20 5.88 17.11
N GLU A 112 -1.94 6.15 18.38
CA GLU A 112 -0.81 5.58 19.10
C GLU A 112 -0.88 4.05 19.13
N GLU A 113 -2.09 3.47 19.17
CA GLU A 113 -2.29 2.02 19.07
C GLU A 113 -1.70 1.43 17.79
N VAL A 114 -1.85 2.11 16.65
CA VAL A 114 -1.30 1.66 15.36
C VAL A 114 0.23 1.75 15.39
N VAL A 115 0.78 2.82 15.96
CA VAL A 115 2.23 2.98 16.14
C VAL A 115 2.80 1.86 17.02
N ASN A 116 2.13 1.56 18.14
CA ASN A 116 2.51 0.50 19.05
C ASN A 116 2.40 -0.88 18.38
N THR A 117 1.38 -1.08 17.54
CA THR A 117 1.25 -2.30 16.72
C THR A 117 2.42 -2.45 15.76
N ILE A 118 2.78 -1.40 15.01
CA ILE A 118 3.95 -1.43 14.11
C ILE A 118 5.23 -1.76 14.90
N ALA A 119 5.41 -1.16 16.08
CA ALA A 119 6.55 -1.42 16.95
C ALA A 119 6.59 -2.87 17.46
N ALA A 120 5.44 -3.43 17.83
CA ALA A 120 5.31 -4.80 18.31
C ALA A 120 5.54 -5.85 17.20
N LEU A 121 5.14 -5.55 15.96
CA LEU A 121 5.34 -6.41 14.80
C LEU A 121 6.76 -6.32 14.20
N LYS A 122 7.63 -5.49 14.77
CA LYS A 122 8.97 -5.23 14.25
C LYS A 122 9.82 -6.51 14.27
N HIS A 123 10.10 -7.03 13.09
CA HIS A 123 11.07 -8.11 12.92
C HIS A 123 12.50 -7.60 12.74
N LYS A 124 12.76 -6.73 11.74
CA LYS A 124 14.09 -6.13 11.49
C LYS A 124 14.05 -4.63 11.71
N THR A 125 13.29 -3.93 10.86
CA THR A 125 13.08 -2.49 10.95
C THR A 125 11.59 -2.19 11.02
N LEU A 126 11.23 -0.99 11.49
CA LEU A 126 9.85 -0.54 11.42
C LEU A 126 9.41 -0.35 9.96
N GLY A 127 10.33 0.03 9.08
CA GLY A 127 10.11 0.12 7.63
C GLY A 127 9.67 -1.21 7.03
N ASP A 128 10.35 -2.31 7.38
CA ASP A 128 10.02 -3.66 6.90
C ASP A 128 8.57 -4.05 7.23
N VAL A 129 8.04 -3.62 8.39
CA VAL A 129 6.63 -3.85 8.76
C VAL A 129 5.70 -3.09 7.83
N ILE A 130 6.01 -1.84 7.53
CA ILE A 130 5.22 -1.02 6.59
C ILE A 130 5.27 -1.59 5.18
N GLU A 131 6.45 -1.98 4.71
CA GLU A 131 6.63 -2.61 3.40
C GLU A 131 5.81 -3.90 3.29
N LEU A 132 5.87 -4.77 4.30
CA LEU A 132 5.10 -6.00 4.32
C LEU A 132 3.59 -5.74 4.41
N ALA A 133 3.15 -4.73 5.17
CA ALA A 133 1.75 -4.36 5.26
C ALA A 133 1.18 -3.89 3.91
N ILE A 134 1.94 -3.07 3.19
CA ILE A 134 1.60 -2.63 1.84
C ILE A 134 1.57 -3.83 0.89
N ALA A 135 2.63 -4.65 0.87
CA ALA A 135 2.71 -5.82 0.02
C ALA A 135 1.55 -6.81 0.26
N ASN A 136 1.23 -7.05 1.53
CA ASN A 136 0.12 -7.89 1.97
C ASN A 136 -1.22 -7.35 1.42
N TYR A 137 -1.44 -6.03 1.51
CA TYR A 137 -2.63 -5.42 0.92
C TYR A 137 -2.70 -5.60 -0.60
N ILE A 138 -1.60 -5.38 -1.31
CA ILE A 138 -1.54 -5.51 -2.76
C ILE A 138 -1.95 -6.92 -3.22
N VAL A 139 -1.46 -7.96 -2.55
CA VAL A 139 -1.81 -9.34 -2.95
C VAL A 139 -3.25 -9.71 -2.62
N SER A 140 -3.84 -9.09 -1.60
CA SER A 140 -5.20 -9.39 -1.14
C SER A 140 -6.29 -8.43 -1.65
N CYS A 141 -5.92 -7.32 -2.29
CA CYS A 141 -6.89 -6.34 -2.78
C CYS A 141 -7.74 -6.90 -3.93
N GLU A 142 -8.88 -6.27 -4.18
CA GLU A 142 -9.78 -6.68 -5.26
C GLU A 142 -9.12 -6.50 -6.64
N ASP A 143 -9.50 -7.35 -7.58
CA ASP A 143 -8.88 -7.42 -8.93
C ASP A 143 -8.89 -6.08 -9.66
N ASP A 144 -9.98 -5.32 -9.54
CA ASP A 144 -10.11 -4.01 -10.18
C ASP A 144 -9.15 -2.99 -9.57
N ILE A 145 -8.99 -3.00 -8.23
CA ILE A 145 -8.03 -2.15 -7.53
C ILE A 145 -6.60 -2.53 -7.95
N TYR A 146 -6.31 -3.82 -7.98
CA TYR A 146 -5.00 -4.32 -8.41
C TYR A 146 -4.64 -3.85 -9.83
N LYS A 147 -5.58 -3.96 -10.78
CA LYS A 147 -5.38 -3.50 -12.17
C LYS A 147 -5.14 -1.99 -12.23
N LEU A 148 -5.88 -1.20 -11.47
CA LEU A 148 -5.68 0.26 -11.39
C LEU A 148 -4.31 0.62 -10.83
N ILE A 149 -3.86 -0.08 -9.79
CA ILE A 149 -2.52 0.10 -9.22
C ILE A 149 -1.45 -0.18 -10.28
N LEU A 150 -1.59 -1.30 -11.00
CA LEU A 150 -0.65 -1.66 -12.07
C LEU A 150 -0.62 -0.60 -13.19
N GLN A 151 -1.79 -0.10 -13.62
CA GLN A 151 -1.88 0.98 -14.60
C GLN A 151 -1.27 2.29 -14.12
N ALA A 152 -1.47 2.63 -12.85
CA ALA A 152 -0.92 3.84 -12.24
C ALA A 152 0.60 3.78 -12.16
N LEU A 153 1.19 2.60 -11.91
CA LEU A 153 2.65 2.42 -11.91
C LEU A 153 3.28 2.77 -13.27
N TYR A 154 2.66 2.40 -14.40
CA TYR A 154 3.14 2.81 -15.72
C TYR A 154 3.11 4.32 -15.95
N SER A 155 2.19 5.01 -15.28
CA SER A 155 2.06 6.47 -15.38
C SER A 155 3.02 7.21 -14.46
N TYR A 156 3.63 6.52 -13.51
CA TYR A 156 4.58 7.08 -12.56
C TYR A 156 5.97 7.10 -13.23
N GLN A 157 6.18 8.03 -14.15
CA GLN A 157 7.51 8.36 -14.68
C GLN A 157 8.02 9.57 -13.91
N GLU A 158 9.07 9.40 -13.10
CA GLU A 158 9.84 10.53 -12.53
C GLU A 158 10.85 11.06 -13.55
#